data_AF-D9SPE0-F1
#
_entry.id   AF-D9SPE0-F1
#
_cell.length_a   1.000
_cell.length_b   1.000
_cell.length_c   1.000
_cell.angle_alpha   90.00
_cell.angle_beta   90.00
_cell.angle_gamma   90.00
#
_symmetry.space_group_name_H-M   'P 1'
#
loop_
_entity.id
_entity.type
_entity.pdbx_description
1 polymer ?
#
loop_
_entity_poly.entity_id
_entity_poly.type
_entity_poly.pdbx_seq_one_letter_code
_entity_poly.pdbx_strand_id
1 'polypeptide(L)'
;MIQAITSFLTTIFEWIVNLLDSGINNLNISVGLSIIVFSIFFKICLFPLNIKQIKSSFKMREIQPEVAKLQAKYKSDPQKLNQATMQLYKESGASPFAGCLPLLLQWPVLMAMYFVFKDAEIIKGHSFLWLTDLSARDPRYILPVLTAATTYISTTYSTKQTQTAEAAKNMSTMTIVTTGMMLFMSLTLNSAVVMYYVIGNIFQFAQTYLIQKFVYKGSKEKVA
;
A
#
# COMPACT_ATOMS: atom_id res chain seq x y z
N MET A 1 4.65 21.29 11.55
CA MET A 1 4.85 19.84 11.78
C MET A 1 5.17 19.09 10.48
N ILE A 2 4.32 19.15 9.44
CA ILE A 2 4.56 18.46 8.16
C ILE A 2 5.89 18.89 7.51
N GLN A 3 6.18 20.20 7.44
CA GLN A 3 7.45 20.69 6.88
C GLN A 3 8.71 20.18 7.61
N ALA A 4 8.64 20.04 8.94
CA ALA A 4 9.75 19.50 9.72
C ALA A 4 9.98 18.02 9.40
N ILE A 5 8.89 17.27 9.23
CA ILE A 5 8.95 15.85 8.82
C ILE A 5 9.51 15.76 7.41
N THR A 6 8.98 16.52 6.44
CA THR A 6 9.46 16.45 5.05
C THR A 6 10.93 16.86 4.95
N SER A 7 11.35 17.92 5.64
CA SER A 7 12.76 18.33 5.68
C SER A 7 13.66 17.23 6.26
N PHE A 8 13.29 16.63 7.39
CA PHE A 8 14.04 15.52 7.98
C PHE A 8 14.14 14.33 7.03
N LEU A 9 13.03 13.97 6.36
CA LEU A 9 13.00 12.87 5.41
C LEU A 9 13.81 13.17 4.14
N THR A 10 13.83 14.43 3.68
CA THR A 10 14.70 14.87 2.58
C THR A 10 16.17 14.73 2.95
N THR A 11 16.57 15.12 4.16
CA THR A 11 17.94 14.92 4.64
C THR A 11 18.34 13.45 4.67
N ILE A 12 17.45 12.56 5.12
CA ILE A 12 17.71 11.11 5.07
C ILE A 12 17.85 10.65 3.62
N PHE A 13 16.97 11.11 2.73
CA PHE A 13 17.03 10.75 1.32
C PHE A 13 18.35 11.17 0.67
N GLU A 14 18.78 12.41 0.86
CA GLU A 14 20.06 12.93 0.36
C GLU A 14 21.25 12.19 0.95
N TRP A 15 21.19 11.84 2.25
CA TRP A 15 22.22 11.01 2.88
C TRP A 15 22.33 9.63 2.21
N ILE A 16 21.21 9.00 1.86
CA ILE A 16 21.21 7.73 1.11
C ILE A 16 21.83 7.93 -0.28
N VAL A 17 21.50 9.03 -0.98
CA VAL A 17 22.09 9.34 -2.29
C VAL A 17 23.60 9.46 -2.19
N ASN A 18 24.11 10.26 -1.25
CA ASN A 18 25.55 10.44 -1.07
C ASN A 18 26.25 9.13 -0.70
N LEU A 19 25.61 8.30 0.13
CA LEU A 19 26.14 6.98 0.48
C LEU A 19 26.24 6.07 -0.74
N LEU A 20 25.18 5.98 -1.56
CA LEU A 20 25.20 5.17 -2.78
C LEU A 20 26.18 5.72 -3.81
N ASP A 21 26.27 7.03 -3.94
CA ASP A 21 27.19 7.66 -4.88
C ASP A 21 28.65 7.43 -4.53
N SER A 22 28.99 7.41 -3.23
CA SER A 22 30.35 7.07 -2.80
C SER A 22 30.79 5.65 -3.20
N GLY A 23 29.86 4.73 -3.38
CA GLY A 23 30.15 3.35 -3.82
C GLY A 23 30.07 3.15 -5.33
N ILE A 24 29.10 3.79 -5.98
CA ILE A 24 28.78 3.56 -7.40
C ILE A 24 29.52 4.55 -8.32
N ASN A 25 29.82 5.75 -7.85
CA ASN A 25 30.41 6.86 -8.61
C ASN A 25 29.62 7.24 -9.87
N ASN A 26 28.29 7.13 -9.81
CA ASN A 26 27.40 7.52 -10.89
C ASN A 26 26.10 8.12 -10.32
N LEU A 27 26.05 9.45 -10.26
CA LEU A 27 25.00 10.18 -9.58
C LEU A 27 23.59 9.85 -10.11
N ASN A 28 23.43 9.65 -11.42
CA ASN A 28 22.17 9.23 -12.04
C ASN A 28 21.66 7.89 -11.48
N ILE A 29 22.55 6.89 -11.44
CA ILE A 29 22.23 5.57 -10.91
C ILE A 29 21.99 5.64 -9.40
N SER A 30 22.82 6.41 -8.68
CA SER A 30 22.71 6.61 -7.23
C SER A 30 21.36 7.20 -6.85
N VAL A 31 20.90 8.27 -7.52
CA VAL A 31 19.61 8.92 -7.24
C VAL A 31 18.45 7.95 -7.47
N GLY A 32 18.44 7.22 -8.58
CA GLY A 32 17.39 6.25 -8.86
C GLY A 32 17.36 5.10 -7.85
N LEU A 33 18.52 4.55 -7.49
CA LEU A 33 18.63 3.51 -6.47
C LEU A 33 18.23 4.00 -5.08
N SER A 34 18.52 5.26 -4.74
CA SER A 34 18.08 5.86 -3.48
C SER A 34 16.57 5.85 -3.34
N ILE A 35 15.82 6.10 -4.42
CA ILE A 35 14.35 5.98 -4.39
C ILE A 35 13.93 4.56 -4.01
N ILE A 36 14.60 3.53 -4.55
CA ILE A 36 14.32 2.13 -4.23
C ILE A 36 14.62 1.83 -2.77
N VAL A 37 15.82 2.16 -2.31
CA VAL A 37 16.29 1.90 -0.95
C VAL A 37 15.41 2.63 0.07
N PHE A 38 15.09 3.90 -0.19
CA PHE A 38 14.22 4.70 0.65
C PHE A 38 12.81 4.11 0.71
N SER A 39 12.25 3.66 -0.41
CA SER A 39 10.95 2.98 -0.45
C SER A 39 10.92 1.74 0.46
N ILE A 40 11.95 0.90 0.36
CA ILE A 40 12.07 -0.33 1.15
C ILE A 40 12.26 0.02 2.64
N PHE A 41 13.09 1.00 2.96
CA PHE A 41 13.32 1.48 4.32
C PHE A 41 12.00 1.87 5.00
N PHE A 42 11.16 2.69 4.36
CA PHE A 42 9.86 3.05 4.91
C PHE A 42 8.93 1.86 5.10
N LYS A 43 8.91 0.93 4.14
CA LYS A 43 8.08 -0.26 4.26
C LYS A 43 8.54 -1.16 5.40
N ILE A 44 9.83 -1.21 5.69
CA ILE A 44 10.38 -1.91 6.86
C ILE A 44 9.98 -1.19 8.15
N CYS A 45 10.08 0.14 8.23
CA CYS A 45 9.63 0.90 9.40
C CYS A 45 8.13 0.70 9.69
N LEU A 46 7.30 0.65 8.64
CA LEU A 46 5.85 0.43 8.74
C LEU A 46 5.46 -1.06 8.82
N PHE A 47 6.41 -1.98 8.67
CA PHE A 47 6.20 -3.42 8.68
C PHE A 47 5.45 -3.95 9.91
N PRO A 48 5.82 -3.60 11.16
CA PRO A 48 5.10 -4.09 12.35
C PRO A 48 3.65 -3.62 12.39
N LEU A 49 3.37 -2.41 11.90
CA LEU A 49 2.03 -1.86 11.80
C LEU A 49 1.21 -2.64 10.76
N ASN A 50 1.78 -2.91 9.59
CA ASN A 50 1.16 -3.70 8.53
C ASN A 50 0.85 -5.14 8.98
N ILE A 51 1.71 -5.78 9.79
CA ILE A 51 1.42 -7.11 10.35
C ILE A 51 0.15 -7.07 11.21
N LYS A 52 0.01 -6.06 12.08
CA LYS A 52 -1.19 -5.91 12.93
C LYS A 52 -2.46 -5.74 12.08
N GLN A 53 -2.38 -4.96 11.01
CA GLN A 53 -3.49 -4.76 10.06
C GLN A 53 -3.91 -6.06 9.38
N ILE A 54 -2.94 -6.82 8.86
CA ILE A 54 -3.20 -8.11 8.19
C ILE A 54 -3.79 -9.12 9.19
N LYS A 55 -3.27 -9.20 10.42
CA LYS A 55 -3.80 -10.08 11.47
C LYS A 55 -5.26 -9.77 11.82
N SER A 56 -5.62 -8.49 11.91
CA SER A 56 -7.02 -8.08 12.14
C SER A 56 -7.93 -8.45 10.96
N SER A 57 -7.41 -8.37 9.73
CA SER A 57 -8.14 -8.77 8.52
C SER A 57 -8.40 -10.29 8.48
N PHE A 58 -7.50 -11.11 9.03
CA PHE A 58 -7.74 -12.54 9.18
C PHE A 58 -8.86 -12.87 10.17
N LYS A 59 -8.91 -12.23 11.35
CA LYS A 59 -10.04 -12.42 12.28
C LYS A 59 -11.37 -12.06 11.63
N MET A 60 -11.37 -10.98 10.85
CA MET A 60 -12.54 -10.57 10.08
C MET A 60 -12.98 -11.65 9.08
N ARG A 61 -12.06 -12.46 8.56
CA ARG A 61 -12.35 -13.60 7.68
C ARG A 61 -12.96 -14.78 8.43
N GLU A 62 -12.46 -15.08 9.62
CA GLU A 62 -12.94 -16.22 10.43
C GLU A 62 -14.42 -16.09 10.81
N ILE A 63 -14.88 -14.86 11.06
CA ILE A 63 -16.26 -14.57 11.46
C ILE A 63 -17.24 -14.34 10.31
N GLN A 64 -16.75 -14.32 9.06
CA GLN A 64 -17.60 -14.17 7.87
C GLN A 64 -18.79 -15.14 7.79
N PRO A 65 -18.65 -16.45 8.08
CA PRO A 65 -19.80 -17.35 8.07
C PRO A 65 -20.88 -16.94 9.07
N GLU A 66 -20.51 -16.32 10.20
CA GLU A 66 -21.47 -15.83 11.19
C GLU A 66 -22.15 -14.54 10.73
N VAL A 67 -21.39 -13.64 10.09
CA VAL A 67 -21.95 -12.44 9.44
C VAL A 67 -22.96 -12.84 8.35
N ALA A 68 -22.66 -13.86 7.54
CA ALA A 68 -23.58 -14.35 6.51
C ALA A 68 -24.87 -14.93 7.10
N LYS A 69 -24.80 -15.61 8.26
CA LYS A 69 -25.99 -16.07 8.98
C LYS A 69 -26.84 -14.90 9.49
N LEU A 70 -26.21 -13.84 10.00
CA LEU A 70 -26.91 -12.62 10.42
C LEU A 70 -27.59 -11.93 9.22
N GLN A 71 -26.90 -11.82 8.08
CA GLN A 71 -27.46 -11.29 6.83
C GLN A 71 -28.69 -12.09 6.40
N ALA A 72 -28.64 -13.42 6.45
CA ALA A 72 -29.79 -14.27 6.14
C ALA A 72 -30.95 -14.12 7.14
N LYS A 73 -30.64 -13.94 8.44
CA LYS A 73 -31.65 -13.80 9.51
C LYS A 73 -32.35 -12.46 9.50
N TYR A 74 -31.65 -11.37 9.17
CA TYR A 74 -32.16 -9.99 9.25
C TYR A 74 -32.30 -9.32 7.87
N LYS A 75 -32.52 -10.08 6.79
CA LYS A 75 -32.69 -9.54 5.42
C LYS A 75 -33.69 -8.40 5.33
N SER A 76 -34.78 -8.47 6.10
CA SER A 76 -35.88 -7.50 6.08
C SER A 76 -35.69 -6.34 7.06
N ASP A 77 -34.64 -6.34 7.89
CA ASP A 77 -34.39 -5.31 8.91
C ASP A 77 -32.91 -4.86 8.89
N PRO A 78 -32.56 -3.89 8.03
CA PRO A 78 -31.20 -3.39 7.88
C PRO A 78 -30.64 -2.76 9.17
N GLN A 79 -31.50 -2.20 10.02
CA GLN A 79 -31.08 -1.59 11.27
C GLN A 79 -30.64 -2.66 12.28
N LYS A 80 -31.44 -3.72 12.46
CA LYS A 80 -31.03 -4.86 13.32
C LYS A 80 -29.84 -5.61 12.75
N LEU A 81 -29.74 -5.73 11.43
CA LEU A 81 -28.57 -6.33 10.80
C LEU A 81 -27.28 -5.59 11.15
N ASN A 82 -27.27 -4.26 11.04
CA ASN A 82 -26.09 -3.45 11.36
C ASN A 82 -25.72 -3.54 12.85
N GLN A 83 -26.69 -3.49 13.75
CA GLN A 83 -26.45 -3.62 15.19
C GLN A 83 -25.87 -5.00 15.55
N ALA A 84 -26.49 -6.07 15.06
CA ALA A 84 -26.04 -7.44 15.33
C ALA A 84 -24.65 -7.72 14.74
N THR A 85 -24.38 -7.22 13.52
CA THR A 85 -23.07 -7.37 12.88
C THR A 85 -21.98 -6.61 13.65
N MET A 86 -22.26 -5.39 14.11
CA MET A 86 -21.29 -4.62 14.90
C MET A 86 -21.07 -5.21 16.29
N GLN A 87 -22.09 -5.82 16.90
CA GLN A 87 -21.95 -6.55 18.15
C GLN A 87 -21.09 -7.79 17.98
N LEU A 88 -21.32 -8.59 16.93
CA LEU A 88 -20.48 -9.72 16.58
C LEU A 88 -19.01 -9.31 16.37
N TYR A 89 -18.75 -8.22 15.65
CA TYR A 89 -17.39 -7.68 15.49
C TYR A 89 -16.71 -7.35 16.83
N LYS A 90 -17.45 -6.74 17.76
CA LYS A 90 -16.93 -6.43 19.11
C LYS A 90 -16.66 -7.70 19.91
N GLU A 91 -17.59 -8.65 19.92
CA GLU A 91 -17.48 -9.91 20.70
C GLU A 91 -16.33 -10.79 20.19
N SER A 92 -16.11 -10.87 18.88
CA SER A 92 -15.00 -11.61 18.29
C SER A 92 -13.67 -10.85 18.30
N GLY A 93 -13.66 -9.60 18.77
CA GLY A 93 -12.47 -8.73 18.78
C GLY A 93 -11.92 -8.45 17.38
N ALA A 94 -12.80 -8.40 16.37
CA ALA A 94 -12.50 -8.07 14.98
C ALA A 94 -12.86 -6.60 14.70
N SER A 95 -12.03 -5.89 13.93
CA SER A 95 -12.27 -4.47 13.61
C SER A 95 -12.47 -4.26 12.11
N PRO A 96 -13.62 -3.74 11.65
CA PRO A 96 -13.85 -3.42 10.24
C PRO A 96 -12.93 -2.31 9.75
N PHE A 97 -12.51 -1.41 10.63
CA PHE A 97 -11.58 -0.31 10.29
C PHE A 97 -10.17 -0.79 9.99
N ALA A 98 -9.79 -1.98 10.46
CA ALA A 98 -8.45 -2.50 10.20
C ALA A 98 -8.21 -2.82 8.71
N GLY A 99 -9.28 -3.10 7.95
CA GLY A 99 -9.21 -3.39 6.51
C GLY A 99 -9.03 -2.13 5.65
N CYS A 100 -9.51 -0.96 6.10
CA CYS A 100 -9.32 0.32 5.40
C CYS A 100 -8.11 1.12 5.94
N LEU A 101 -7.52 0.69 7.06
CA LEU A 101 -6.34 1.33 7.64
C LEU A 101 -5.13 1.43 6.68
N PRO A 102 -4.86 0.46 5.79
CA PRO A 102 -3.80 0.61 4.79
C PRO A 102 -4.02 1.84 3.91
N LEU A 103 -5.27 2.09 3.49
CA LEU A 103 -5.61 3.22 2.62
C LEU A 103 -5.42 4.55 3.37
N LEU A 104 -5.87 4.62 4.62
CA LEU A 104 -5.73 5.82 5.47
C LEU A 104 -4.28 6.16 5.77
N LEU A 105 -3.40 5.17 5.93
CA LEU A 105 -1.97 5.39 6.14
C LEU A 105 -1.25 5.71 4.83
N GLN A 106 -1.65 5.09 3.72
CA GLN A 106 -1.01 5.24 2.42
C GLN A 106 -1.11 6.68 1.89
N TRP A 107 -2.25 7.34 2.08
CA TRP A 107 -2.47 8.71 1.59
C TRP A 107 -1.51 9.75 2.20
N PRO A 108 -1.38 9.89 3.54
CA PRO A 108 -0.40 10.77 4.16
C PRO A 108 1.05 10.44 3.77
N VAL A 109 1.38 9.16 3.67
CA VAL A 109 2.73 8.72 3.29
C VAL A 109 3.05 9.13 1.85
N LEU A 110 2.12 8.93 0.92
CA LEU A 110 2.30 9.35 -0.48
C LEU A 110 2.49 10.88 -0.58
N MET A 111 1.72 11.66 0.18
CA MET A 111 1.87 13.11 0.23
C MET A 111 3.22 13.54 0.80
N ALA A 112 3.69 12.88 1.87
CA ALA A 112 5.02 13.16 2.43
C ALA A 112 6.12 12.89 1.40
N MET A 113 6.07 11.76 0.71
CA MET A 113 7.04 11.42 -0.34
C MET A 113 6.98 12.35 -1.54
N TYR A 114 5.78 12.80 -1.92
CA TYR A 114 5.61 13.81 -2.96
C TYR A 114 6.36 15.10 -2.63
N PHE A 115 6.23 15.62 -1.40
CA PHE A 115 6.97 16.82 -0.98
C PHE A 115 8.47 16.56 -0.87
N VAL A 116 8.89 15.43 -0.28
CA VAL A 116 10.32 15.06 -0.19
C VAL A 116 10.97 15.07 -1.57
N PHE A 117 10.38 14.40 -2.56
CA PHE A 117 10.96 14.34 -3.90
C PHE A 117 10.80 15.61 -4.72
N LYS A 118 9.81 16.44 -4.40
CA LYS A 118 9.65 17.77 -5.02
C LYS A 118 10.70 18.75 -4.51
N ASP A 119 11.01 18.70 -3.22
CA ASP A 119 11.93 19.63 -2.55
C ASP A 119 13.39 19.19 -2.68
N ALA A 120 13.65 17.89 -2.85
CA ALA A 120 14.99 17.36 -3.10
C ALA A 120 15.54 17.82 -4.46
N GLU A 121 16.42 18.83 -4.46
CA GLU A 121 17.01 19.37 -5.69
C GLU A 121 17.82 18.33 -6.46
N ILE A 122 18.42 17.37 -5.75
CA ILE A 122 19.22 16.28 -6.32
C ILE A 122 18.44 15.37 -7.29
N ILE A 123 17.10 15.42 -7.28
CA ILE A 123 16.25 14.66 -8.20
C ILE A 123 16.14 15.35 -9.57
N LYS A 124 16.26 16.68 -9.60
CA LYS A 124 16.07 17.46 -10.84
C LYS A 124 17.19 17.17 -11.83
N GLY A 125 16.82 16.87 -13.07
CA GLY A 125 17.76 16.67 -14.17
C GLY A 125 18.53 15.34 -14.14
N HIS A 126 18.24 14.45 -13.19
CA HIS A 126 18.88 13.15 -13.10
C HIS A 126 18.04 12.07 -13.78
N SER A 127 18.72 11.21 -14.53
CA SER A 127 18.10 10.12 -15.30
C SER A 127 18.24 8.79 -14.57
N PHE A 128 17.28 7.88 -14.78
CA PHE A 128 17.38 6.52 -14.27
C PHE A 128 16.62 5.54 -15.16
N LEU A 129 17.26 4.44 -15.55
CA LEU A 129 16.71 3.45 -16.50
C LEU A 129 16.26 4.12 -17.82
N TRP A 130 14.95 4.15 -18.10
CA TRP A 130 14.38 4.81 -19.28
C TRP A 130 13.89 6.24 -19.00
N LEU A 131 13.97 6.70 -17.75
CA LEU A 131 13.52 8.01 -17.33
C LEU A 131 14.62 9.03 -17.58
N THR A 132 14.32 10.07 -18.35
CA THR A 132 15.28 11.13 -18.69
C THR A 132 15.44 12.16 -17.58
N ASP A 133 14.37 12.37 -16.79
CA ASP A 133 14.37 13.26 -15.64
C ASP A 133 13.43 12.71 -14.59
N LEU A 134 14.00 12.34 -13.44
CA LEU A 134 13.25 11.82 -12.31
C LEU A 134 12.29 12.86 -11.73
N SER A 135 12.52 14.16 -11.95
CA SER A 135 11.63 15.22 -11.52
C SER A 135 10.41 15.46 -12.43
N ALA A 136 10.47 14.94 -13.65
CA ALA A 136 9.43 15.06 -14.67
C ALA A 136 8.54 13.81 -14.75
N ARG A 137 7.47 13.89 -15.53
CA ARG A 137 6.60 12.74 -15.85
C ARG A 137 7.35 11.70 -16.70
N ASP A 138 6.95 10.43 -16.62
CA ASP A 138 7.53 9.37 -17.45
C ASP A 138 7.22 9.62 -18.94
N PRO A 139 8.24 9.82 -19.80
CA PRO A 139 8.03 10.09 -21.22
C PRO A 139 7.49 8.90 -22.01
N ARG A 140 7.68 7.67 -21.52
CA ARG A 140 7.26 6.43 -22.18
C ARG A 140 6.03 5.78 -21.56
N TYR A 141 5.46 6.39 -20.52
CA TYR A 141 4.28 5.89 -19.79
C TYR A 141 4.41 4.44 -19.27
N ILE A 142 5.63 3.93 -19.10
CA ILE A 142 5.89 2.58 -18.59
C ILE A 142 5.53 2.51 -17.11
N LEU A 143 5.94 3.50 -16.32
CA LEU A 143 5.63 3.62 -14.89
C LEU A 143 4.12 3.69 -14.60
N PRO A 144 3.30 4.46 -15.34
CA PRO A 144 1.85 4.41 -15.22
C PRO A 144 1.23 3.03 -15.44
N VAL A 145 1.67 2.31 -16.47
CA VAL A 145 1.20 0.94 -16.74
C VAL A 145 1.60 0.01 -15.59
N LEU A 146 2.85 0.10 -15.13
CA LEU A 146 3.32 -0.64 -13.95
C LEU A 146 2.54 -0.28 -12.69
N THR A 147 2.17 0.99 -12.51
CA THR A 147 1.36 1.45 -11.39
C THR A 147 -0.01 0.80 -11.40
N ALA A 148 -0.69 0.79 -12.55
CA ALA A 148 -1.97 0.11 -12.70
C ALA A 148 -1.86 -1.39 -12.42
N ALA A 149 -0.88 -2.07 -13.04
CA ALA A 149 -0.68 -3.50 -12.86
C ALA A 149 -0.37 -3.87 -11.40
N THR A 150 0.58 -3.18 -10.76
CA THR A 150 0.99 -3.46 -9.38
C THR A 150 -0.10 -3.11 -8.37
N THR A 151 -0.83 -2.02 -8.56
CA THR A 151 -1.98 -1.64 -7.71
C THR A 151 -3.06 -2.71 -7.81
N TYR A 152 -3.44 -3.08 -9.03
CA TYR A 152 -4.46 -4.09 -9.26
C TYR A 152 -4.09 -5.43 -8.59
N ILE A 153 -2.86 -5.90 -8.77
CA ILE A 153 -2.37 -7.14 -8.17
C ILE A 153 -2.35 -7.03 -6.64
N SER A 154 -1.72 -5.97 -6.09
CA SER A 154 -1.57 -5.77 -4.65
C SER A 154 -2.91 -5.64 -3.94
N THR A 155 -3.80 -4.79 -4.47
CA THR A 155 -5.14 -4.57 -3.91
C THR A 155 -6.02 -5.80 -4.09
N THR A 156 -6.02 -6.49 -5.23
CA THR A 156 -6.80 -7.72 -5.41
C THR A 156 -6.35 -8.81 -4.44
N TYR A 157 -5.03 -8.99 -4.27
CA TYR A 157 -4.48 -9.99 -3.36
C TYR A 157 -4.78 -9.66 -1.88
N SER A 158 -4.84 -8.38 -1.54
CA SER A 158 -5.19 -7.91 -0.20
C SER A 158 -6.70 -8.02 0.06
N THR A 159 -7.54 -7.59 -0.90
CA THR A 159 -9.01 -7.55 -0.82
C THR A 159 -9.66 -8.94 -0.85
N LYS A 160 -9.06 -9.93 -1.52
CA LYS A 160 -9.53 -11.33 -1.50
C LYS A 160 -9.58 -11.92 -0.07
N GLN A 161 -9.05 -11.25 0.94
CA GLN A 161 -9.02 -11.69 2.33
C GLN A 161 -10.27 -11.30 3.16
N THR A 162 -11.05 -10.29 2.76
CA THR A 162 -12.07 -9.63 3.61
C THR A 162 -13.53 -10.10 3.36
N GLN A 163 -13.71 -11.33 2.91
CA GLN A 163 -14.90 -11.78 2.15
C GLN A 163 -16.25 -11.81 2.90
N THR A 164 -17.14 -10.85 2.62
CA THR A 164 -18.59 -11.11 2.45
C THR A 164 -18.91 -11.22 0.95
N ALA A 165 -19.82 -12.13 0.56
CA ALA A 165 -20.23 -12.32 -0.85
C ALA A 165 -20.92 -11.08 -1.46
N GLU A 166 -21.63 -10.29 -0.64
CA GLU A 166 -22.28 -9.04 -1.04
C GLU A 166 -21.30 -7.84 -1.14
N ALA A 167 -20.25 -7.80 -0.30
CA ALA A 167 -19.22 -6.76 -0.41
C ALA A 167 -18.15 -7.05 -1.48
N ALA A 168 -18.04 -8.30 -1.95
CA ALA A 168 -17.09 -8.67 -3.01
C ALA A 168 -17.31 -7.88 -4.30
N LYS A 169 -18.57 -7.63 -4.67
CA LYS A 169 -18.91 -6.83 -5.87
C LYS A 169 -18.56 -5.36 -5.65
N ASN A 170 -18.97 -4.78 -4.52
CA ASN A 170 -18.69 -3.38 -4.19
C ASN A 170 -17.18 -3.09 -4.02
N MET A 171 -16.40 -4.03 -3.48
CA MET A 171 -14.96 -3.85 -3.23
C MET A 171 -14.09 -4.19 -4.45
N SER A 172 -14.57 -5.05 -5.37
CA SER A 172 -13.95 -5.22 -6.70
C SER A 172 -14.07 -3.94 -7.52
N THR A 173 -15.23 -3.26 -7.46
CA THR A 173 -15.41 -1.92 -8.04
C THR A 173 -14.45 -0.92 -7.38
N MET A 174 -14.29 -0.94 -6.05
CA MET A 174 -13.30 -0.07 -5.37
C MET A 174 -11.86 -0.34 -5.83
N THR A 175 -11.51 -1.60 -6.09
CA THR A 175 -10.19 -1.97 -6.59
C THR A 175 -9.95 -1.40 -7.99
N ILE A 176 -10.94 -1.54 -8.88
CA ILE A 176 -10.88 -0.96 -10.24
C ILE A 176 -10.80 0.56 -10.18
N VAL A 177 -11.65 1.21 -9.37
CA VAL A 177 -11.67 2.67 -9.21
C VAL A 177 -10.34 3.18 -8.66
N THR A 178 -9.80 2.53 -7.63
CA THR A 178 -8.51 2.92 -7.02
C THR A 178 -7.36 2.73 -8.00
N THR A 179 -7.38 1.64 -8.78
CA THR A 179 -6.38 1.39 -9.84
C THR A 179 -6.47 2.46 -10.93
N GLY A 180 -7.68 2.80 -11.39
CA GLY A 180 -7.89 3.84 -12.41
C GLY A 180 -7.46 5.23 -11.94
N MET A 181 -7.77 5.58 -10.68
CA MET A 181 -7.35 6.82 -10.06
C MET A 181 -5.82 6.90 -9.94
N MET A 182 -5.16 5.84 -9.46
CA MET A 182 -3.71 5.80 -9.36
C MET A 182 -3.02 5.82 -10.73
N LEU A 183 -3.60 5.16 -11.73
CA LEU A 183 -3.15 5.27 -13.12
C LEU A 183 -3.21 6.73 -13.58
N PHE A 184 -4.36 7.39 -13.42
CA PHE A 184 -4.49 8.79 -13.82
C PHE A 184 -3.50 9.72 -13.09
N MET A 185 -3.35 9.54 -11.76
CA MET A 185 -2.36 10.30 -10.98
C MET A 185 -0.94 10.04 -11.48
N SER A 186 -0.59 8.78 -11.80
CA SER A 186 0.75 8.46 -12.28
C SER A 186 1.11 9.07 -13.64
N LEU A 187 0.11 9.48 -14.44
CA LEU A 187 0.33 10.19 -15.70
C LEU A 187 0.71 11.66 -15.49
N THR A 188 0.35 12.25 -14.35
CA THR A 188 0.56 13.68 -14.05
C THR A 188 1.66 13.92 -13.01
N LEU A 189 1.94 12.91 -12.18
CA LEU A 189 2.98 12.99 -11.16
C LEU A 189 4.40 12.83 -11.73
N ASN A 190 5.34 13.35 -10.95
CA ASN A 190 6.77 13.18 -11.12
C ASN A 190 7.15 11.68 -11.02
N SER A 191 8.05 11.24 -11.89
CA SER A 191 8.42 9.84 -12.05
C SER A 191 9.09 9.23 -10.81
N ALA A 192 9.80 10.01 -9.98
CA ALA A 192 10.32 9.57 -8.69
C ALA A 192 9.20 9.12 -7.73
N VAL A 193 8.10 9.87 -7.66
CA VAL A 193 6.94 9.53 -6.81
C VAL A 193 6.27 8.26 -7.32
N VAL A 194 6.12 8.12 -8.64
CA VAL A 194 5.50 6.95 -9.26
C VAL A 194 6.38 5.70 -9.07
N MET A 195 7.69 5.85 -9.23
CA MET A 195 8.66 4.78 -8.99
C MET A 195 8.63 4.30 -7.52
N TYR A 196 8.63 5.23 -6.57
CA TYR A 196 8.42 4.93 -5.14
C TYR A 196 7.14 4.11 -4.92
N TYR A 197 6.05 4.52 -5.55
CA TYR A 197 4.75 3.87 -5.39
C TYR A 197 4.74 2.44 -5.95
N VAL A 198 5.30 2.24 -7.16
CA VAL A 198 5.44 0.92 -7.80
C VAL A 198 6.26 -0.04 -6.93
N ILE A 199 7.40 0.41 -6.42
CA ILE A 199 8.27 -0.40 -5.55
C ILE A 199 7.54 -0.71 -4.24
N GLY A 200 6.83 0.27 -3.68
CA GLY A 200 6.00 0.10 -2.51
C GLY A 200 4.91 -0.96 -2.70
N ASN A 201 4.25 -1.01 -3.87
CA ASN A 201 3.25 -2.03 -4.17
C ASN A 201 3.84 -3.43 -4.33
N ILE A 202 5.01 -3.54 -4.98
CA ILE A 202 5.72 -4.82 -5.12
C ILE A 202 6.10 -5.35 -3.73
N PHE A 203 6.67 -4.49 -2.87
CA PHE A 203 6.99 -4.86 -1.50
C PHE A 203 5.74 -5.24 -0.71
N GLN A 204 4.65 -4.46 -0.84
CA GLN A 204 3.39 -4.75 -0.15
C GLN A 204 2.83 -6.11 -0.55
N PHE A 205 2.87 -6.43 -1.84
CA PHE A 205 2.45 -7.73 -2.35
C PHE A 205 3.32 -8.86 -1.77
N ALA A 206 4.65 -8.72 -1.84
CA ALA A 206 5.59 -9.68 -1.28
C ALA A 206 5.39 -9.88 0.23
N GLN A 207 5.21 -8.79 0.98
CA GLN A 207 4.92 -8.81 2.42
C GLN A 207 3.62 -9.57 2.71
N THR A 208 2.52 -9.22 2.04
CA THR A 208 1.21 -9.88 2.24
C THR A 208 1.30 -11.36 1.89
N TYR A 209 1.99 -11.71 0.80
CA TYR A 209 2.21 -13.09 0.38
C TYR A 209 2.97 -13.90 1.44
N LEU A 210 4.09 -13.37 1.95
CA LEU A 210 4.89 -14.04 2.98
C LEU A 210 4.11 -14.20 4.29
N ILE A 211 3.46 -13.13 4.77
CA ILE A 211 2.68 -13.17 6.01
C ILE A 211 1.56 -14.21 5.90
N GLN A 212 0.84 -14.26 4.78
CA GLN A 212 -0.16 -15.30 4.57
C GLN A 212 0.46 -16.70 4.62
N LYS A 213 1.57 -16.93 3.91
CA LYS A 213 2.23 -18.24 3.89
C LYS A 213 2.62 -18.72 5.30
N PHE A 214 3.13 -17.83 6.16
CA PHE A 214 3.55 -18.17 7.51
C PHE A 214 2.39 -18.21 8.53
N VAL A 215 1.49 -17.24 8.50
CA VAL A 215 0.36 -17.13 9.47
C VAL A 215 -0.75 -18.14 9.16
N TYR A 216 -1.07 -18.38 7.88
CA TYR A 216 -2.11 -19.33 7.48
C TYR A 216 -1.70 -20.78 7.71
N LYS A 217 -0.43 -21.13 7.46
CA LYS A 217 0.09 -22.48 7.67
C LYS A 217 0.10 -22.86 9.15
N GLY A 218 0.52 -21.94 10.04
CA GLY A 218 0.50 -22.17 11.49
C GLY A 218 -0.90 -22.18 12.14
N SER A 219 -1.93 -21.66 11.45
CA SER A 219 -3.33 -21.75 11.90
C SER A 219 -3.96 -23.08 11.53
N LYS A 220 -3.70 -23.62 10.32
CA LYS A 220 -4.16 -24.96 9.93
C LYS A 220 -3.56 -26.08 10.80
N GLU A 221 -2.31 -25.93 11.21
CA GLU A 221 -1.58 -26.92 12.02
C GLU A 221 -2.00 -26.93 13.49
N LYS A 222 -2.77 -25.93 13.94
CA LYS A 222 -3.38 -25.89 15.28
C LYS A 222 -4.85 -26.36 15.30
N VAL A 223 -5.44 -26.57 14.13
CA VAL A 223 -6.85 -26.98 13.95
C VAL A 223 -6.95 -28.40 13.36
N ALA A 224 -5.83 -28.97 12.91
CA ALA A 224 -5.68 -30.39 12.59
C ALA A 224 -5.07 -31.13 13.79
#